data_AF-A0A9X8MHJ3-F1
#
_entry.id   AF-A0A9X8MHJ3-F1
#
_cell.length_a   1.000
_cell.length_b   1.000
_cell.length_c   1.000
_cell.angle_alpha   90.00
_cell.angle_beta   90.00
_cell.angle_gamma   90.00
#
_symmetry.space_group_name_H-M   'P 1'
#
loop_
_entity.id
_entity.type
_entity.pdbx_description
1 polymer ?
#
loop_
_entity_poly.entity_id
_entity_poly.type
_entity_poly.pdbx_seq_one_letter_code
_entity_poly.pdbx_strand_id
1 'polypeptide(L)'
;MQRQDLSELLDKVIALVETAGERLIEEWQRDGGPRGMDDKAEIDEELEVFFQEELPELLEADFWGEETLPHLSGNPYCWVVDPHDGTRDFLYGLPGSSISVALLYHQVPVLGVVYAPISPDRGKDCIAWAEGLPYLLRNREPLKVNLSKRELGHDSIIFLSAAAAKKPYVNAELCEPARFIAMPSIAYRLARAAAGDGICGVSLVGLSAHDVAGGHALLRGAGGVLVDQHGYEVNYQDMERVSVHCFGGAPDACAELLQRPWNQVYSTPTTSSRRPIGSPTFPRLTMMQRAQGCLAGLLAGDNLGAQVEFMSSARIALRCETQPLIMEDGGAWNIQAGQPTDDGELALALARSLVSSGTYNVEAAAKAYVEWVHSSPFDVGNTIRQALLGPLRHPDLSVAEACRLAASPNSQANGALMRVAPIGIAACGRPDLAAAWARQDALLTHPHPVCLEANAAYAAAIAAGVQGYTRKEMFEAAMDVLDHSPSAEIVKECLLSAEDGYMPEDYMEHMGWVLIALQNAFCHLMAGHGVEKAVVESALQGGDTDTNACITGALIGAADGIKGINKNWLLHLQACRPHKDSLTPRLLCYWPDDFLKLSKALLA
;
A
#
# COMPACT_ATOMS: atom_id res chain seq x y z
N MET A 1 20.31 -27.79 34.96
CA MET A 1 19.07 -27.11 34.58
C MET A 1 18.70 -27.58 33.19
N GLN A 2 17.56 -28.25 33.02
CA GLN A 2 17.02 -28.55 31.69
C GLN A 2 16.68 -27.20 31.04
N ARG A 3 17.19 -26.96 29.82
CA ARG A 3 16.82 -25.80 29.01
C ARG A 3 15.32 -25.93 28.75
N GLN A 4 14.54 -24.95 29.18
CA GLN A 4 13.08 -24.94 29.01
C GLN A 4 12.75 -25.10 27.52
N ASP A 5 11.73 -25.89 27.20
CA ASP A 5 11.26 -26.00 25.82
C ASP A 5 10.49 -24.71 25.48
N LEU A 6 11.16 -23.80 24.77
CA LEU A 6 10.59 -22.51 24.41
C LEU A 6 9.56 -22.62 23.27
N SER A 7 9.47 -23.77 22.59
CA SER A 7 8.51 -23.95 21.51
C SER A 7 7.07 -24.00 22.03
N GLU A 8 6.81 -24.75 23.10
CA GLU A 8 5.48 -24.79 23.73
C GLU A 8 5.12 -23.44 24.39
N LEU A 9 6.12 -22.74 24.93
CA LEU A 9 5.93 -21.40 25.47
C LEU A 9 5.55 -20.40 24.36
N LEU A 10 6.19 -20.48 23.20
CA LEU A 10 5.92 -19.60 22.05
C LEU A 10 4.45 -19.64 21.62
N ASP A 11 3.87 -20.84 21.52
CA ASP A 11 2.46 -20.98 21.11
C ASP A 11 1.49 -20.30 22.09
N LYS A 12 1.80 -20.34 23.40
CA LYS A 12 1.01 -19.67 24.44
C LYS A 12 1.17 -18.14 24.37
N VAL A 13 2.40 -17.66 24.15
CA VAL A 13 2.68 -16.22 23.98
C VAL A 13 2.00 -15.68 22.72
N ILE A 14 2.03 -16.41 21.59
CA ILE A 14 1.32 -16.02 20.36
C ILE A 14 -0.18 -15.85 20.65
N ALA A 15 -0.79 -16.77 21.39
CA ALA A 15 -2.22 -16.68 21.72
C ALA A 15 -2.56 -15.45 22.58
N LEU A 16 -1.71 -15.10 23.56
CA LEU A 16 -1.88 -13.88 24.37
C LEU A 16 -1.74 -12.62 23.51
N VAL A 17 -0.72 -12.56 22.65
CA VAL A 17 -0.49 -11.42 21.75
C VAL A 17 -1.62 -11.27 20.73
N GLU A 18 -2.13 -12.37 20.17
CA GLU A 18 -3.30 -12.34 19.28
C GLU A 18 -4.54 -11.81 20.00
N THR A 19 -4.76 -12.20 21.25
CA THR A 19 -5.86 -11.71 22.10
C THR A 19 -5.74 -10.20 22.35
N ALA A 20 -4.55 -9.71 22.70
CA ALA A 20 -4.27 -8.28 22.83
C ALA A 20 -4.52 -7.52 21.51
N GLY A 21 -4.13 -8.10 20.37
CA GLY A 21 -4.35 -7.45 19.08
C GLY A 21 -5.81 -7.41 18.64
N GLU A 22 -6.69 -8.32 19.08
CA GLU A 22 -8.14 -8.13 18.90
C GLU A 22 -8.64 -6.89 19.66
N ARG A 23 -8.13 -6.61 20.86
CA ARG A 23 -8.48 -5.39 21.61
C ARG A 23 -8.01 -4.13 20.88
N LEU A 24 -6.83 -4.13 20.24
CA LEU A 24 -6.40 -3.03 19.38
C LEU A 24 -7.30 -2.83 18.15
N ILE A 25 -7.82 -3.92 17.56
CA ILE A 25 -8.77 -3.83 16.44
C ILE A 25 -10.11 -3.24 16.91
N GLU A 26 -10.58 -3.66 18.08
CA GLU A 26 -11.78 -3.11 18.70
C GLU A 26 -11.60 -1.62 19.02
N GLU A 27 -10.46 -1.24 19.58
CA GLU A 27 -10.12 0.15 19.90
C GLU A 27 -10.06 1.03 18.65
N TRP A 28 -9.46 0.54 17.57
CA TRP A 28 -9.44 1.23 16.27
C TRP A 28 -10.84 1.46 15.70
N GLN A 29 -11.74 0.49 15.88
CA GLN A 29 -13.10 0.53 15.31
C GLN A 29 -14.13 1.21 16.20
N ARG A 30 -13.71 1.85 17.29
CA ARG A 30 -14.59 2.63 18.16
C ARG A 30 -15.23 3.80 17.41
N ASP A 31 -16.47 4.10 17.78
CA ASP A 31 -17.15 5.32 17.31
C ASP A 31 -16.35 6.55 17.76
N GLY A 32 -15.93 7.37 16.80
CA GLY A 32 -15.07 8.54 17.06
C GLY A 32 -13.57 8.23 17.04
N GLY A 33 -13.17 6.97 16.86
CA GLY A 33 -11.77 6.54 16.84
C GLY A 33 -11.25 6.09 18.21
N PRO A 34 -9.97 5.67 18.26
CA PRO A 34 -9.30 5.21 19.47
C PRO A 34 -9.17 6.32 20.52
N ARG A 35 -9.19 5.92 21.80
CA ARG A 35 -9.03 6.80 22.95
C ARG A 35 -7.56 7.14 23.15
N GLY A 36 -7.27 8.42 23.36
CA GLY A 36 -5.92 8.90 23.58
C GLY A 36 -5.67 10.27 22.95
N MET A 37 -4.48 10.79 23.18
CA MET A 37 -4.01 12.01 22.52
C MET A 37 -2.50 11.96 22.30
N ASP A 38 -2.04 12.70 21.30
CA ASP A 38 -0.63 12.82 20.90
C ASP A 38 0.00 11.45 20.60
N ASP A 39 0.73 10.89 21.55
CA ASP A 39 1.45 9.62 21.45
C ASP A 39 1.12 8.63 22.58
N LYS A 40 0.00 8.84 23.28
CA LYS A 40 -0.48 7.93 24.33
C LYS A 40 -1.93 7.53 24.08
N ALA A 41 -2.18 6.25 23.86
CA ALA A 41 -3.54 5.71 23.80
C ALA A 41 -3.89 5.06 25.15
N GLU A 42 -5.15 5.18 25.57
CA GLU A 42 -5.58 4.57 26.85
C GLU A 42 -5.42 3.03 26.83
N ILE A 43 -5.52 2.43 25.64
CA ILE A 43 -5.37 1.00 25.44
C ILE A 43 -3.95 0.51 25.73
N ASP A 44 -2.94 1.38 25.70
CA ASP A 44 -1.53 1.01 25.86
C ASP A 44 -1.30 0.48 27.29
N GLU A 45 -1.75 1.23 28.30
CA GLU A 45 -1.70 0.83 29.71
C GLU A 45 -2.60 -0.39 30.00
N GLU A 46 -3.80 -0.45 29.40
CA GLU A 46 -4.72 -1.59 29.54
C GLU A 46 -4.10 -2.90 29.03
N LEU A 47 -3.34 -2.85 27.93
CA LEU A 47 -2.66 -4.01 27.35
C LEU A 47 -1.41 -4.39 28.13
N GLU A 48 -0.65 -3.42 28.63
CA GLU A 48 0.53 -3.73 29.43
C GLU A 48 0.17 -4.41 30.75
N VAL A 49 -0.87 -3.92 31.44
CA VAL A 49 -1.39 -4.57 32.66
C VAL A 49 -1.81 -6.01 32.35
N PHE A 50 -2.50 -6.24 31.24
CA PHE A 50 -2.85 -7.59 30.79
C PHE A 50 -1.62 -8.49 30.60
N PHE A 51 -0.55 -7.99 29.98
CA PHE A 51 0.68 -8.77 29.84
C PHE A 51 1.42 -9.00 31.16
N GLN A 52 1.40 -8.01 32.06
CA GLN A 52 2.00 -8.09 33.38
C GLN A 52 1.31 -9.13 34.27
N GLU A 53 0.01 -9.37 34.08
CA GLU A 53 -0.74 -10.42 34.78
C GLU A 53 -0.55 -11.80 34.14
N GLU A 54 -0.58 -11.91 32.80
CA GLU A 54 -0.65 -13.20 32.12
C GLU A 54 0.72 -13.84 31.80
N LEU A 55 1.75 -13.05 31.48
CA LEU A 55 3.06 -13.60 31.10
C LEU A 55 3.78 -14.32 32.27
N PRO A 56 3.74 -13.82 33.52
CA PRO A 56 4.35 -14.51 34.67
C PRO A 56 3.72 -15.88 34.96
N GLU A 57 2.43 -16.07 34.64
CA GLU A 57 1.75 -17.37 34.77
C GLU A 57 2.26 -18.40 33.76
N LEU A 58 2.80 -17.97 32.62
CA LEU A 58 3.44 -18.84 31.63
C LEU A 58 4.89 -19.18 32.02
N LEU A 59 5.62 -18.19 32.55
CA LEU A 59 6.99 -18.32 33.04
C LEU A 59 7.31 -17.19 34.02
N GLU A 60 7.66 -17.56 35.24
CA GLU A 60 8.15 -16.64 36.26
C GLU A 60 9.45 -15.96 35.80
N ALA A 61 9.38 -14.64 35.59
CA ALA A 61 10.45 -13.82 35.06
C ALA A 61 10.31 -12.38 35.61
N ASP A 62 11.39 -11.60 35.50
CA ASP A 62 11.30 -10.14 35.63
C ASP A 62 10.43 -9.56 34.50
N PHE A 63 9.95 -8.32 34.67
CA PHE A 63 9.11 -7.65 33.68
C PHE A 63 9.59 -6.23 33.39
N TRP A 64 9.73 -5.91 32.11
CA TRP A 64 10.04 -4.59 31.59
C TRP A 64 8.99 -4.18 30.57
N GLY A 65 8.27 -3.09 30.83
CA GLY A 65 7.25 -2.54 29.93
C GLY A 65 7.61 -1.16 29.39
N GLU A 66 6.73 -0.57 28.59
CA GLU A 66 6.80 0.82 28.13
C GLU A 66 6.01 1.76 29.04
N GLU A 67 4.82 1.35 29.47
CA GLU A 67 3.84 2.22 30.13
C GLU A 67 3.87 2.15 31.67
N THR A 68 4.26 1.01 32.24
CA THR A 68 4.25 0.76 33.68
C THR A 68 5.67 0.66 34.27
N LEU A 69 5.76 0.72 35.60
CA LEU A 69 7.04 0.59 36.29
C LEU A 69 7.60 -0.83 36.15
N PRO A 70 8.90 -0.98 35.85
CA PRO A 70 9.52 -2.29 35.69
C PRO A 70 9.59 -3.04 37.02
N HIS A 71 9.52 -4.38 36.94
CA HIS A 71 9.71 -5.29 38.06
C HIS A 71 10.99 -6.12 37.83
N LEU A 72 12.10 -5.68 38.40
CA LEU A 72 13.41 -6.31 38.24
C LEU A 72 13.92 -6.87 39.58
N SER A 73 13.87 -8.19 39.74
CA SER A 73 14.34 -8.93 40.93
C SER A 73 15.75 -9.51 40.75
N GLY A 74 16.28 -9.49 39.52
CA GLY A 74 17.52 -10.18 39.14
C GLY A 74 17.28 -11.61 38.65
N ASN A 75 16.04 -11.94 38.27
CA ASN A 75 15.71 -13.21 37.64
C ASN A 75 16.51 -13.34 36.32
N PRO A 76 17.06 -14.52 36.00
CA PRO A 76 17.74 -14.72 34.72
C PRO A 76 16.84 -14.51 33.50
N TYR A 77 15.53 -14.68 33.66
CA TYR A 77 14.53 -14.39 32.63
C TYR A 77 13.89 -13.01 32.85
N CYS A 78 13.64 -12.30 31.76
CA CYS A 78 12.89 -11.03 31.77
C CYS A 78 11.97 -10.96 30.56
N TRP A 79 10.67 -10.77 30.81
CA TRP A 79 9.72 -10.34 29.79
C TRP A 79 9.99 -8.87 29.46
N VAL A 80 10.02 -8.56 28.16
CA VAL A 80 10.18 -7.20 27.65
C VAL A 80 9.04 -6.94 26.68
N VAL A 81 8.21 -5.95 27.00
CA VAL A 81 6.94 -5.70 26.32
C VAL A 81 6.85 -4.25 25.90
N ASP A 82 6.50 -4.05 24.63
CA ASP A 82 5.89 -2.83 24.13
C ASP A 82 4.44 -3.21 23.75
N PRO A 83 3.43 -2.72 24.49
CA PRO A 83 2.04 -3.10 24.25
C PRO A 83 1.51 -2.54 22.92
N HIS A 84 2.11 -1.47 22.38
CA HIS A 84 1.58 -0.76 21.22
C HIS A 84 2.57 0.17 20.48
N ASP A 85 3.69 -0.37 20.01
CA ASP A 85 4.67 0.38 19.22
C ASP A 85 4.01 1.05 18.00
N GLY A 86 4.17 2.37 17.90
CA GLY A 86 3.56 3.19 16.86
C GLY A 86 2.23 3.85 17.24
N THR A 87 1.90 3.97 18.53
CA THR A 87 0.69 4.62 19.08
C THR A 87 0.31 5.92 18.37
N ARG A 88 1.28 6.81 18.10
CA ARG A 88 0.99 8.09 17.43
C ARG A 88 0.33 7.90 16.07
N ASP A 89 0.87 7.03 15.21
CA ASP A 89 0.29 6.80 13.88
C ASP A 89 -1.09 6.11 14.00
N PHE A 90 -1.26 5.22 14.98
CA PHE A 90 -2.54 4.59 15.30
C PHE A 90 -3.62 5.62 15.69
N LEU A 91 -3.29 6.58 16.56
CA LEU A 91 -4.17 7.69 16.95
C LEU A 91 -4.47 8.67 15.80
N TYR A 92 -3.69 8.65 14.71
CA TYR A 92 -3.99 9.36 13.47
C TYR A 92 -4.76 8.50 12.44
N GLY A 93 -5.18 7.29 12.84
CA GLY A 93 -5.87 6.33 12.00
C GLY A 93 -4.98 5.79 10.88
N LEU A 94 -3.67 5.70 11.10
CA LEU A 94 -2.73 5.10 10.15
C LEU A 94 -2.37 3.67 10.59
N PRO A 95 -2.44 2.67 9.69
CA PRO A 95 -2.11 1.29 10.01
C PRO A 95 -0.60 1.09 10.19
N GLY A 96 -0.22 -0.01 10.85
CA GLY A 96 1.17 -0.42 11.01
C GLY A 96 1.79 -0.18 12.39
N SER A 97 0.98 0.07 13.42
CA SER A 97 1.40 -0.17 14.81
C SER A 97 1.44 -1.68 15.11
N SER A 98 2.15 -2.07 16.17
CA SER A 98 2.28 -3.48 16.55
C SER A 98 2.46 -3.67 18.04
N ILE A 99 2.06 -4.85 18.52
CA ILE A 99 2.46 -5.37 19.83
C ILE A 99 3.82 -6.04 19.68
N SER A 100 4.74 -5.84 20.63
CA SER A 100 6.05 -6.49 20.68
C SER A 100 6.27 -7.13 22.04
N VAL A 101 6.44 -8.45 22.07
CA VAL A 101 6.72 -9.23 23.29
C VAL A 101 8.00 -10.04 23.07
N ALA A 102 8.93 -9.94 24.01
CA ALA A 102 10.15 -10.72 24.01
C ALA A 102 10.44 -11.37 25.37
N LEU A 103 11.14 -12.50 25.34
CA LEU A 103 11.76 -13.09 26.52
C LEU A 103 13.27 -12.97 26.40
N LEU A 104 13.90 -12.33 27.39
CA LEU A 104 15.34 -12.35 27.56
C LEU A 104 15.73 -13.50 28.50
N TYR A 105 16.87 -14.16 28.22
CA TYR A 105 17.56 -15.04 29.16
C TYR A 105 19.00 -14.55 29.31
N HIS A 106 19.39 -14.14 30.52
CA HIS A 106 20.66 -13.45 30.79
C HIS A 106 20.93 -12.31 29.79
N GLN A 107 19.91 -11.46 29.58
CA GLN A 107 19.96 -10.30 28.68
C GLN A 107 20.13 -10.66 27.19
N VAL A 108 19.85 -11.90 26.80
CA VAL A 108 19.86 -12.35 25.39
C VAL A 108 18.43 -12.67 24.95
N PRO A 109 17.90 -12.10 23.85
CA PRO A 109 16.53 -12.36 23.39
C PRO A 109 16.36 -13.80 22.88
N VAL A 110 15.67 -14.65 23.63
CA VAL A 110 15.47 -16.08 23.30
C VAL A 110 14.08 -16.39 22.74
N LEU A 111 13.14 -15.44 22.82
CA LEU A 111 11.79 -15.56 22.26
C LEU A 111 11.32 -14.16 21.82
N GLY A 112 10.64 -14.08 20.69
CA GLY A 112 10.01 -12.83 20.23
C GLY A 112 8.71 -13.09 19.49
N VAL A 113 7.70 -12.26 19.75
CA VAL A 113 6.44 -12.19 19.02
C VAL A 113 6.16 -10.73 18.71
N VAL A 114 6.07 -10.39 17.43
CA VAL A 114 5.66 -9.05 16.96
C VAL A 114 4.41 -9.20 16.13
N TYR A 115 3.34 -8.50 16.52
CA TYR A 115 2.04 -8.60 15.88
C TYR A 115 1.50 -7.25 15.47
N ALA A 116 1.36 -7.04 14.15
CA ALA A 116 0.63 -5.92 13.58
C ALA A 116 -0.81 -6.38 13.26
N PRO A 117 -1.80 -6.13 14.15
CA PRO A 117 -3.18 -6.56 13.92
C PRO A 117 -3.84 -5.84 12.74
N ILE A 118 -3.40 -4.60 12.48
CA ILE A 118 -3.83 -3.76 11.37
C ILE A 118 -2.59 -3.39 10.54
N SER A 119 -2.05 -4.34 9.78
CA SER A 119 -0.94 -4.04 8.86
C SER A 119 -1.43 -3.31 7.60
N PRO A 120 -0.58 -2.45 7.00
CA PRO A 120 -0.94 -1.66 5.82
C PRO A 120 -1.24 -2.48 4.56
N ASP A 121 -0.61 -3.65 4.37
CA ASP A 121 -0.55 -4.35 3.08
C ASP A 121 -1.02 -5.82 3.13
N ARG A 122 -1.22 -6.42 4.30
CA ARG A 122 -1.51 -7.86 4.41
C ARG A 122 -2.49 -8.29 5.50
N GLY A 123 -3.17 -7.34 6.17
CA GLY A 123 -4.14 -7.65 7.22
C GLY A 123 -3.48 -7.95 8.57
N LYS A 124 -3.90 -9.02 9.25
CA LYS A 124 -3.26 -9.47 10.49
C LYS A 124 -1.89 -10.07 10.17
N ASP A 125 -0.83 -9.63 10.84
CA ASP A 125 0.53 -10.08 10.58
C ASP A 125 1.31 -10.31 11.87
N CYS A 126 1.32 -11.55 12.34
CA CYS A 126 2.02 -12.01 13.54
C CYS A 126 3.28 -12.76 13.14
N ILE A 127 4.45 -12.28 13.55
CA ILE A 127 5.75 -12.89 13.26
C ILE A 127 6.38 -13.29 14.59
N ALA A 128 6.76 -14.55 14.71
CA ALA A 128 7.16 -15.16 15.98
C ALA A 128 8.36 -16.08 15.82
N TRP A 129 9.19 -16.18 16.85
CA TRP A 129 10.31 -17.12 16.90
C TRP A 129 10.72 -17.41 18.35
N ALA A 130 11.28 -18.60 18.58
CA ALA A 130 11.90 -18.98 19.84
C ALA A 130 13.18 -19.80 19.59
N GLU A 131 14.16 -19.64 20.47
CA GLU A 131 15.41 -20.38 20.43
C GLU A 131 15.17 -21.90 20.43
N GLY A 132 15.79 -22.59 19.48
CA GLY A 132 15.57 -24.02 19.23
C GLY A 132 14.73 -24.31 17.98
N LEU A 133 13.94 -23.34 17.49
CA LEU A 133 13.22 -23.48 16.23
C LEU A 133 14.12 -23.17 15.02
N PRO A 134 14.10 -24.00 13.96
CA PRO A 134 14.91 -23.81 12.76
C PRO A 134 14.27 -22.84 11.73
N TYR A 135 13.15 -22.22 12.07
CA TYR A 135 12.38 -21.30 11.22
C TYR A 135 11.61 -20.30 12.10
N LEU A 136 11.21 -19.18 11.52
CA LEU A 136 10.22 -18.28 12.11
C LEU A 136 8.82 -18.85 11.88
N LEU A 137 7.85 -18.35 12.64
CA LEU A 137 6.43 -18.50 12.33
C LEU A 137 5.90 -17.17 11.83
N ARG A 138 5.06 -17.20 10.80
CA ARG A 138 4.26 -16.05 10.36
C ARG A 138 2.82 -16.47 10.27
N ASN A 139 1.95 -15.87 11.08
CA ASN A 139 0.56 -16.28 11.25
C ASN A 139 0.44 -17.80 11.52
N ARG A 140 1.28 -18.29 12.44
CA ARG A 140 1.40 -19.71 12.84
C ARG A 140 1.91 -20.67 11.75
N GLU A 141 2.24 -20.17 10.56
CA GLU A 141 2.83 -20.97 9.48
C GLU A 141 4.37 -20.88 9.49
N PRO A 142 5.09 -22.00 9.30
CA PRO A 142 6.55 -21.98 9.21
C PRO A 142 7.07 -21.12 8.05
N LEU A 143 8.00 -20.22 8.38
CA LEU A 143 8.66 -19.31 7.46
C LEU A 143 10.19 -19.48 7.53
N LYS A 144 10.76 -20.02 6.45
CA LYS A 144 12.21 -20.21 6.33
C LYS A 144 12.84 -19.00 5.66
N VAL A 145 13.60 -18.24 6.42
CA VAL A 145 14.39 -17.10 5.95
C VAL A 145 15.83 -17.28 6.41
N ASN A 146 16.77 -16.80 5.60
CA ASN A 146 18.18 -16.75 5.99
C ASN A 146 18.77 -15.42 5.55
N LEU A 147 18.85 -14.47 6.48
CA LEU A 147 19.41 -13.14 6.26
C LEU A 147 20.93 -13.15 6.14
N SER A 148 21.64 -14.11 6.75
CA SER A 148 23.11 -14.24 6.67
C SER A 148 23.67 -14.39 5.24
N LYS A 149 22.80 -14.69 4.26
CA LYS A 149 23.15 -14.91 2.85
C LYS A 149 22.65 -13.80 1.93
N ARG A 150 22.06 -12.73 2.47
CA ARG A 150 21.50 -11.64 1.68
C ARG A 150 22.45 -10.46 1.67
N GLU A 151 22.62 -9.87 0.49
CA GLU A 151 23.44 -8.69 0.23
C GLU A 151 22.53 -7.54 -0.19
N LEU A 152 22.99 -6.30 0.05
CA LEU A 152 22.29 -5.10 -0.37
C LEU A 152 22.30 -5.01 -1.90
N GLY A 153 21.13 -4.85 -2.52
CA GLY A 153 20.98 -4.80 -3.98
C GLY A 153 19.78 -3.97 -4.44
N HIS A 154 19.59 -3.84 -5.75
CA HIS A 154 18.54 -3.00 -6.36
C HIS A 154 17.11 -3.43 -5.98
N ASP A 155 16.87 -4.74 -5.85
CA ASP A 155 15.56 -5.27 -5.43
C ASP A 155 15.37 -5.27 -3.90
N SER A 156 16.35 -4.79 -3.14
CA SER A 156 16.26 -4.75 -1.69
C SER A 156 15.33 -3.65 -1.22
N ILE A 157 14.66 -3.92 -0.09
CA ILE A 157 13.80 -2.96 0.59
C ILE A 157 14.35 -2.71 1.99
N ILE A 158 14.51 -1.45 2.33
CA ILE A 158 14.89 -0.97 3.66
C ILE A 158 13.66 -0.35 4.32
N PHE A 159 13.36 -0.74 5.56
CA PHE A 159 12.27 -0.13 6.31
C PHE A 159 12.77 1.01 7.19
N LEU A 160 12.23 2.20 6.98
CA LEU A 160 12.56 3.42 7.72
C LEU A 160 11.36 3.90 8.55
N SER A 161 11.62 4.77 9.52
CA SER A 161 10.55 5.43 10.29
C SER A 161 9.57 6.18 9.39
N ALA A 162 8.32 6.34 9.83
CA ALA A 162 7.28 7.09 9.11
C ALA A 162 7.72 8.52 8.72
N ALA A 163 8.62 9.15 9.50
CA ALA A 163 9.16 10.47 9.21
C ALA A 163 10.00 10.53 7.90
N ALA A 164 10.55 9.41 7.44
CA ALA A 164 11.33 9.33 6.21
C ALA A 164 10.52 9.76 4.98
N ALA A 165 9.20 9.53 4.97
CA ALA A 165 8.30 9.97 3.91
C ALA A 165 8.28 11.51 3.72
N LYS A 166 8.64 12.29 4.75
CA LYS A 166 8.72 13.76 4.67
C LYS A 166 10.03 14.25 4.04
N LYS A 167 11.03 13.38 3.93
CA LYS A 167 12.36 13.69 3.36
C LYS A 167 12.77 12.61 2.36
N PRO A 168 11.96 12.36 1.31
CA PRO A 168 12.10 11.15 0.52
C PRO A 168 13.39 11.10 -0.31
N TYR A 169 13.89 12.23 -0.81
CA TYR A 169 15.09 12.27 -1.66
C TYR A 169 16.36 11.85 -0.90
N VAL A 170 16.63 12.46 0.27
CA VAL A 170 17.81 12.11 1.08
C VAL A 170 17.76 10.67 1.58
N ASN A 171 16.56 10.17 1.94
CA ASN A 171 16.42 8.78 2.35
C ASN A 171 16.60 7.80 1.18
N ALA A 172 16.14 8.15 -0.04
CA ALA A 172 16.39 7.34 -1.23
C ALA A 172 17.90 7.24 -1.53
N GLU A 173 18.62 8.36 -1.47
CA GLU A 173 20.08 8.40 -1.68
C GLU A 173 20.83 7.56 -0.64
N LEU A 174 20.47 7.68 0.64
CA LEU A 174 21.10 6.92 1.73
C LEU A 174 20.82 5.42 1.67
N CYS A 175 19.71 5.03 1.03
CA CYS A 175 19.33 3.63 0.85
C CYS A 175 19.91 2.98 -0.41
N GLU A 176 20.50 3.74 -1.34
CA GLU A 176 21.04 3.17 -2.59
C GLU A 176 22.06 2.03 -2.35
N PRO A 177 22.01 0.93 -3.14
CA PRO A 177 21.17 0.72 -4.33
C PRO A 177 19.72 0.28 -4.03
N ALA A 178 19.38 0.03 -2.77
CA ALA A 178 18.06 -0.43 -2.36
C ALA A 178 17.00 0.69 -2.41
N ARG A 179 15.74 0.26 -2.31
CA ARG A 179 14.58 1.14 -2.12
C ARG A 179 14.17 1.14 -0.66
N PHE A 180 13.29 2.07 -0.26
CA PHE A 180 12.81 2.11 1.12
C PHE A 180 11.29 2.15 1.24
N ILE A 181 10.76 1.70 2.39
CA ILE A 181 9.37 1.87 2.79
C ILE A 181 9.36 2.56 4.16
N ALA A 182 8.57 3.62 4.29
CA ALA A 182 8.41 4.33 5.55
C ALA A 182 7.22 3.75 6.33
N MET A 183 7.46 3.34 7.58
CA MET A 183 6.42 2.76 8.44
C MET A 183 6.64 3.11 9.93
N PRO A 184 5.60 3.03 10.78
CA PRO A 184 5.64 3.59 12.14
C PRO A 184 6.51 2.76 13.09
N SER A 185 6.03 1.56 13.44
CA SER A 185 6.62 0.70 14.47
C SER A 185 8.05 0.27 14.11
N ILE A 186 8.99 0.40 15.04
CA ILE A 186 10.34 -0.17 14.89
C ILE A 186 10.33 -1.69 15.10
N ALA A 187 9.57 -2.20 16.08
CA ALA A 187 9.42 -3.64 16.29
C ALA A 187 8.95 -4.35 15.01
N TYR A 188 7.93 -3.78 14.34
CA TYR A 188 7.39 -4.31 13.09
C TYR A 188 8.34 -4.14 11.91
N ARG A 189 9.13 -3.04 11.83
CA ARG A 189 10.21 -2.89 10.84
C ARG A 189 11.22 -4.03 10.94
N LEU A 190 11.68 -4.33 12.15
CA LEU A 190 12.64 -5.40 12.41
C LEU A 190 12.02 -6.78 12.11
N ALA A 191 10.76 -6.99 12.51
CA ALA A 191 10.03 -8.22 12.23
C ALA A 191 9.85 -8.46 10.72
N ARG A 192 9.53 -7.42 9.94
CA ARG A 192 9.40 -7.48 8.47
C ARG A 192 10.73 -7.78 7.78
N ALA A 193 11.83 -7.20 8.27
CA ALA A 193 13.16 -7.57 7.80
C ALA A 193 13.48 -9.05 8.12
N ALA A 194 13.20 -9.50 9.35
CA ALA A 194 13.38 -10.90 9.75
C ALA A 194 12.54 -11.88 8.92
N ALA A 195 11.31 -11.49 8.56
CA ALA A 195 10.41 -12.26 7.70
C ALA A 195 10.81 -12.24 6.21
N GLY A 196 11.85 -11.48 5.83
CA GLY A 196 12.38 -11.44 4.47
C GLY A 196 11.66 -10.47 3.52
N ASP A 197 10.65 -9.73 3.98
CA ASP A 197 9.94 -8.71 3.18
C ASP A 197 10.85 -7.54 2.79
N GLY A 198 11.95 -7.36 3.52
CA GLY A 198 13.04 -6.43 3.21
C GLY A 198 14.36 -7.00 3.71
N ILE A 199 15.42 -6.20 3.63
CA ILE A 199 16.77 -6.61 4.02
C ILE A 199 17.24 -5.98 5.33
N CYS A 200 16.71 -4.82 5.71
CA CYS A 200 17.10 -4.08 6.90
C CYS A 200 15.98 -3.16 7.39
N GLY A 201 15.77 -3.08 8.70
CA GLY A 201 15.05 -2.02 9.38
C GLY A 201 16.03 -1.05 10.04
N VAL A 202 15.81 0.26 9.86
CA VAL A 202 16.68 1.30 10.40
C VAL A 202 15.88 2.24 11.30
N SER A 203 16.44 2.55 12.47
CA SER A 203 15.94 3.62 13.33
C SER A 203 17.03 4.66 13.60
N LEU A 204 16.63 5.93 13.53
CA LEU A 204 17.49 7.09 13.73
C LEU A 204 17.01 7.92 14.94
N VAL A 205 16.40 7.27 15.92
CA VAL A 205 15.97 7.90 17.18
C VAL A 205 16.41 7.01 18.34
N GLY A 206 16.55 7.59 19.53
CA GLY A 206 16.90 6.83 20.73
C GLY A 206 15.88 5.72 21.02
N LEU A 207 16.37 4.57 21.48
CA LEU A 207 15.59 3.35 21.68
C LEU A 207 15.83 2.78 23.07
N SER A 208 14.77 2.21 23.63
CA SER A 208 14.72 1.41 24.85
C SER A 208 14.65 -0.09 24.51
N ALA A 209 14.66 -0.96 25.53
CA ALA A 209 14.57 -2.39 25.33
C ALA A 209 13.25 -2.84 24.66
N HIS A 210 12.12 -2.25 25.06
CA HIS A 210 10.78 -2.61 24.57
C HIS A 210 10.62 -2.38 23.05
N ASP A 211 11.25 -1.34 22.51
CA ASP A 211 11.24 -1.01 21.08
C ASP A 211 11.78 -2.13 20.18
N VAL A 212 12.82 -2.84 20.65
CA VAL A 212 13.65 -3.68 19.77
C VAL A 212 13.78 -5.13 20.21
N ALA A 213 13.50 -5.49 21.46
CA ALA A 213 13.76 -6.85 21.97
C ALA A 213 13.01 -7.93 21.17
N GLY A 214 11.73 -7.69 20.85
CA GLY A 214 10.92 -8.60 20.04
C GLY A 214 11.50 -8.77 18.64
N GLY A 215 11.73 -7.66 17.94
CA GLY A 215 12.37 -7.65 16.63
C GLY A 215 13.76 -8.27 16.60
N HIS A 216 14.58 -8.06 17.65
CA HIS A 216 15.91 -8.62 17.78
C HIS A 216 15.85 -10.15 17.89
N ALA A 217 14.94 -10.71 18.71
CA ALA A 217 14.75 -12.16 18.76
C ALA A 217 14.40 -12.74 17.39
N LEU A 218 13.50 -12.10 16.64
CA LEU A 218 13.13 -12.52 15.29
C LEU A 218 14.32 -12.48 14.32
N LEU A 219 15.13 -11.42 14.37
CA LEU A 219 16.34 -11.30 13.56
C LEU A 219 17.34 -12.41 13.87
N ARG A 220 17.56 -12.75 15.14
CA ARG A 220 18.41 -13.90 15.53
C ARG A 220 17.90 -15.20 14.91
N GLY A 221 16.59 -15.43 14.96
CA GLY A 221 15.94 -16.59 14.32
C GLY A 221 16.08 -16.65 12.80
N ALA A 222 16.17 -15.49 12.14
CA ALA A 222 16.38 -15.37 10.70
C ALA A 222 17.87 -15.39 10.29
N GLY A 223 18.80 -15.49 11.25
CA GLY A 223 20.25 -15.36 11.00
C GLY A 223 20.68 -13.93 10.63
N GLY A 224 19.94 -12.93 11.07
CA GLY A 224 20.28 -11.51 10.99
C GLY A 224 20.98 -11.00 12.25
N VAL A 225 21.22 -9.69 12.28
CA VAL A 225 21.86 -8.97 13.39
C VAL A 225 21.05 -7.72 13.75
N LEU A 226 21.22 -7.20 14.96
CA LEU A 226 20.81 -5.85 15.35
C LEU A 226 22.02 -5.11 15.93
N VAL A 227 22.48 -4.07 15.24
CA VAL A 227 23.67 -3.31 15.61
C VAL A 227 23.36 -1.85 15.92
N ASP A 228 24.15 -1.25 16.82
CA ASP A 228 24.08 0.15 17.20
C ASP A 228 24.80 1.08 16.20
N GLN A 229 24.86 2.39 16.51
CA GLN A 229 25.55 3.39 15.70
C GLN A 229 27.07 3.20 15.57
N HIS A 230 27.67 2.26 16.31
CA HIS A 230 29.08 1.92 16.27
C HIS A 230 29.34 0.54 15.65
N GLY A 231 28.28 -0.18 15.27
CA GLY A 231 28.36 -1.52 14.71
C GLY A 231 28.49 -2.63 15.75
N TYR A 232 28.28 -2.33 17.04
CA TYR A 232 28.23 -3.33 18.09
C TYR A 232 26.82 -3.92 18.19
N GLU A 233 26.74 -5.21 18.51
CA GLU A 233 25.45 -5.86 18.75
C GLU A 233 24.74 -5.21 19.95
N VAL A 234 23.46 -4.90 19.77
CA VAL A 234 22.63 -4.29 20.82
C VAL A 234 22.52 -5.25 22.01
N ASN A 235 22.78 -4.75 23.21
CA ASN A 235 22.65 -5.49 24.45
C ASN A 235 21.63 -4.82 25.39
N TYR A 236 21.22 -5.56 26.43
CA TYR A 236 20.14 -5.15 27.35
C TYR A 236 20.66 -4.99 28.78
N GLN A 237 21.89 -4.51 28.94
CA GLN A 237 22.44 -4.14 30.27
C GLN A 237 21.78 -2.87 30.81
N ASP A 238 21.59 -1.89 29.92
CA ASP A 238 20.83 -0.68 30.15
C ASP A 238 19.57 -0.74 29.29
N MET A 239 18.44 -1.11 29.92
CA MET A 239 17.17 -1.28 29.21
C MET A 239 16.45 0.05 28.92
N GLU A 240 16.82 1.15 29.60
CA GLU A 240 16.25 2.47 29.34
C GLU A 240 16.77 3.06 28.03
N ARG A 241 18.03 2.76 27.68
CA ARG A 241 18.63 3.26 26.44
C ARG A 241 19.59 2.25 25.84
N VAL A 242 19.05 1.41 24.96
CA VAL A 242 19.82 0.36 24.28
C VAL A 242 20.59 0.89 23.07
N SER A 243 20.12 1.96 22.42
CA SER A 243 20.83 2.57 21.28
C SER A 243 20.38 4.00 20.97
N VAL A 244 21.21 4.73 20.21
CA VAL A 244 20.84 6.03 19.61
C VAL A 244 20.30 5.85 18.19
N HIS A 245 20.92 4.97 17.41
CA HIS A 245 20.46 4.55 16.09
C HIS A 245 20.69 3.04 15.97
N CYS A 246 19.81 2.32 15.28
CA CYS A 246 20.01 0.90 15.07
C CYS A 246 19.79 0.50 13.61
N PHE A 247 20.47 -0.58 13.23
CA PHE A 247 20.34 -1.26 11.95
C PHE A 247 20.11 -2.73 12.24
N GLY A 248 18.95 -3.26 11.83
CA GLY A 248 18.57 -4.64 12.09
C GLY A 248 18.16 -5.38 10.81
N GLY A 249 18.82 -6.48 10.49
CA GLY A 249 18.60 -7.17 9.22
C GLY A 249 19.74 -8.09 8.81
N ALA A 250 19.97 -8.19 7.49
CA ALA A 250 21.11 -8.92 6.95
C ALA A 250 22.43 -8.29 7.39
N PRO A 251 23.43 -9.09 7.84
CA PRO A 251 24.70 -8.57 8.34
C PRO A 251 25.42 -7.64 7.35
N ASP A 252 25.52 -8.06 6.08
CA ASP A 252 26.17 -7.28 5.02
C ASP A 252 25.47 -5.93 4.80
N ALA A 253 24.13 -5.95 4.67
CA ALA A 253 23.36 -4.73 4.49
C ALA A 253 23.46 -3.78 5.68
N CYS A 254 23.43 -4.29 6.92
CA CYS A 254 23.58 -3.46 8.12
C CYS A 254 24.97 -2.82 8.17
N ALA A 255 26.02 -3.59 7.86
CA ALA A 255 27.39 -3.09 7.85
C ALA A 255 27.59 -1.98 6.81
N GLU A 256 27.00 -2.13 5.62
CA GLU A 256 27.08 -1.13 4.56
C GLU A 256 26.27 0.14 4.90
N LEU A 257 25.03 -0.02 5.38
CA LEU A 257 24.15 1.10 5.72
C LEU A 257 24.69 1.91 6.90
N LEU A 258 25.35 1.27 7.86
CA LEU A 258 25.99 1.94 9.00
C LEU A 258 27.03 2.99 8.56
N GLN A 259 27.72 2.77 7.45
CA GLN A 259 28.75 3.68 6.93
C GLN A 259 28.17 4.93 6.23
N ARG A 260 26.85 4.97 6.03
CA ARG A 260 26.19 6.07 5.30
C ARG A 260 26.02 7.31 6.20
N PRO A 261 26.06 8.53 5.64
CA PRO A 261 26.00 9.76 6.41
C PRO A 261 24.56 10.13 6.83
N TRP A 262 23.96 9.32 7.73
CA TRP A 262 22.57 9.49 8.19
C TRP A 262 22.28 10.81 8.90
N ASN A 263 23.31 11.49 9.40
CA ASN A 263 23.19 12.82 9.99
C ASN A 263 22.61 13.86 9.03
N GLN A 264 22.75 13.66 7.72
CA GLN A 264 22.16 14.51 6.69
C GLN A 264 20.63 14.58 6.81
N VAL A 265 19.98 13.49 7.25
CA VAL A 265 18.53 13.44 7.43
C VAL A 265 18.05 14.52 8.40
N TYR A 266 18.81 14.86 9.43
CA TYR A 266 18.42 15.89 10.41
C TYR A 266 18.50 17.30 9.84
N SER A 267 19.50 17.58 8.99
CA SER A 267 19.68 18.89 8.36
C SER A 267 18.79 19.13 7.14
N THR A 268 18.34 18.06 6.47
CA THR A 268 17.52 18.19 5.26
C THR A 268 16.12 18.71 5.60
N PRO A 269 15.61 19.76 4.93
CA PRO A 269 14.26 20.25 5.15
C PRO A 269 13.21 19.24 4.66
N THR A 270 12.02 19.30 5.21
CA THR A 270 10.90 18.49 4.73
C THR A 270 10.44 18.93 3.34
N THR A 271 10.15 17.99 2.46
CA THR A 271 9.60 18.27 1.12
C THR A 271 8.10 18.53 1.22
N SER A 272 7.63 19.65 0.67
CA SER A 272 6.23 20.10 0.79
C SER A 272 5.37 19.88 -0.47
N SER A 273 5.76 18.99 -1.40
CA SER A 273 5.04 18.86 -2.68
C SER A 273 3.72 18.09 -2.59
N ARG A 274 3.46 17.40 -1.48
CA ARG A 274 2.18 16.75 -1.19
C ARG A 274 1.52 17.51 -0.05
N ARG A 275 0.25 17.87 -0.22
CA ARG A 275 -0.51 18.48 0.87
C ARG A 275 -0.63 17.49 2.04
N PRO A 276 -0.54 17.96 3.29
CA PRO A 276 -0.83 17.11 4.43
C PRO A 276 -2.24 16.52 4.29
N ILE A 277 -2.36 15.23 4.62
CA ILE A 277 -3.66 14.61 4.83
C ILE A 277 -4.28 15.31 6.05
N GLY A 278 -5.58 15.62 5.96
CA GLY A 278 -6.32 16.41 6.96
C GLY A 278 -6.43 15.75 8.33
N SER A 279 -7.46 16.12 9.09
CA SER A 279 -7.71 15.56 10.42
C SER A 279 -7.78 14.03 10.41
N PRO A 280 -7.44 13.36 11.54
CA PRO A 280 -7.59 11.91 11.67
C PRO A 280 -9.00 11.43 11.28
N THR A 281 -9.06 10.34 10.53
CA THR A 281 -10.29 9.66 10.12
C THR A 281 -10.19 8.17 10.39
N PHE A 282 -11.27 7.57 10.86
CA PHE A 282 -11.34 6.15 11.24
C PHE A 282 -12.47 5.44 10.47
N PRO A 283 -12.35 5.30 9.14
CA PRO A 283 -13.30 4.50 8.37
C PRO A 283 -13.28 3.05 8.88
N ARG A 284 -14.41 2.35 8.73
CA ARG A 284 -14.48 0.91 9.03
C ARG A 284 -13.35 0.18 8.32
N LEU A 285 -12.70 -0.75 9.02
CA LEU A 285 -11.50 -1.43 8.52
C LEU A 285 -11.70 -2.08 7.15
N THR A 286 -12.85 -2.71 6.93
CA THR A 286 -13.21 -3.34 5.65
C THR A 286 -13.34 -2.32 4.51
N MET A 287 -13.96 -1.16 4.77
CA MET A 287 -14.11 -0.07 3.82
C MET A 287 -12.74 0.52 3.46
N MET A 288 -11.88 0.76 4.46
CA MET A 288 -10.50 1.22 4.24
C MET A 288 -9.73 0.22 3.36
N GLN A 289 -9.82 -1.08 3.66
CA GLN A 289 -9.13 -2.13 2.91
C GLN A 289 -9.62 -2.22 1.46
N ARG A 290 -10.92 -1.98 1.19
CA ARG A 290 -11.50 -1.95 -0.15
C ARG A 290 -11.10 -0.72 -0.95
N ALA A 291 -11.06 0.46 -0.32
CA ALA A 291 -10.51 1.67 -0.93
C ALA A 291 -9.02 1.51 -1.27
N GLN A 292 -8.24 0.95 -0.35
CA GLN A 292 -6.82 0.63 -0.56
C GLN A 292 -6.64 -0.41 -1.67
N GLY A 293 -7.48 -1.45 -1.70
CA GLY A 293 -7.48 -2.47 -2.75
C GLY A 293 -7.79 -1.88 -4.12
N CYS A 294 -8.77 -0.98 -4.20
CA CYS A 294 -9.14 -0.29 -5.44
C CYS A 294 -7.96 0.51 -6.00
N LEU A 295 -7.36 1.41 -5.20
CA LEU A 295 -6.24 2.23 -5.70
C LEU A 295 -4.97 1.41 -5.94
N ALA A 296 -4.68 0.41 -5.11
CA ALA A 296 -3.53 -0.49 -5.33
C ALA A 296 -3.70 -1.37 -6.56
N GLY A 297 -4.90 -1.90 -6.80
CA GLY A 297 -5.22 -2.72 -7.96
C GLY A 297 -5.11 -1.92 -9.25
N LEU A 298 -5.55 -0.66 -9.24
CA LEU A 298 -5.33 0.30 -10.34
C LEU A 298 -3.84 0.42 -10.67
N LEU A 299 -3.03 0.81 -9.67
CA LEU A 299 -1.61 1.08 -9.86
C LEU A 299 -0.79 -0.18 -10.21
N ALA A 300 -1.16 -1.32 -9.64
CA ALA A 300 -0.51 -2.60 -9.95
C ALA A 300 -0.89 -3.09 -11.36
N GLY A 301 -2.15 -2.90 -11.76
CA GLY A 301 -2.64 -3.24 -13.09
C GLY A 301 -1.95 -2.43 -14.18
N ASP A 302 -1.89 -1.12 -14.01
CA ASP A 302 -1.13 -0.17 -14.83
C ASP A 302 0.32 -0.67 -15.02
N ASN A 303 1.11 -0.73 -13.94
CA ASN A 303 2.54 -1.03 -14.06
C ASN A 303 2.82 -2.44 -14.62
N LEU A 304 1.99 -3.44 -14.28
CA LEU A 304 2.16 -4.80 -14.79
C LEU A 304 1.75 -4.90 -16.26
N GLY A 305 0.65 -4.25 -16.66
CA GLY A 305 0.22 -4.22 -18.05
C GLY A 305 1.19 -3.47 -18.96
N ALA A 306 1.86 -2.43 -18.45
CA ALA A 306 2.87 -1.66 -19.19
C ALA A 306 4.13 -2.50 -19.56
N GLN A 307 4.34 -3.65 -18.91
CA GLN A 307 5.42 -4.58 -19.25
C GLN A 307 5.26 -5.20 -20.64
N VAL A 308 4.02 -5.28 -21.13
CA VAL A 308 3.66 -6.00 -22.36
C VAL A 308 2.74 -5.19 -23.29
N GLU A 309 2.65 -3.89 -23.06
CA GLU A 309 1.85 -2.97 -23.87
C GLU A 309 2.20 -3.07 -25.37
N PHE A 310 1.17 -2.96 -26.20
CA PHE A 310 1.24 -3.10 -27.67
C PHE A 310 1.61 -4.49 -28.20
N MET A 311 1.89 -5.47 -27.33
CA MET A 311 2.11 -6.84 -27.76
C MET A 311 0.77 -7.54 -28.03
N SER A 312 0.75 -8.46 -29.00
CA SER A 312 -0.37 -9.39 -29.16
C SER A 312 -0.32 -10.48 -28.11
N SER A 313 -1.48 -11.04 -27.74
CA SER A 313 -1.58 -12.20 -26.84
C SER A 313 -0.62 -13.34 -27.20
N ALA A 314 -0.46 -13.66 -28.50
CA ALA A 314 0.48 -14.67 -28.97
C ALA A 314 1.95 -14.33 -28.68
N ARG A 315 2.34 -13.05 -28.81
CA ARG A 315 3.70 -12.60 -28.50
C ARG A 315 3.96 -12.61 -26.99
N ILE A 316 2.96 -12.24 -26.20
CA ILE A 316 3.02 -12.28 -24.74
C ILE A 316 3.17 -13.72 -24.26
N ALA A 317 2.36 -14.64 -24.78
CA ALA A 317 2.46 -16.06 -24.46
C ALA A 317 3.87 -16.60 -24.72
N LEU A 318 4.45 -16.29 -25.88
CA LEU A 318 5.82 -16.69 -26.23
C LEU A 318 6.88 -16.09 -25.28
N ARG A 319 6.74 -14.82 -24.88
CA ARG A 319 7.62 -14.19 -23.87
C ARG A 319 7.53 -14.97 -22.54
N CYS A 320 6.31 -15.24 -22.09
CA CYS A 320 6.02 -15.89 -20.82
C CYS A 320 6.54 -17.34 -20.70
N GLU A 321 6.90 -17.99 -21.81
CA GLU A 321 7.58 -19.30 -21.79
C GLU A 321 8.97 -19.24 -21.12
N THR A 322 9.63 -18.08 -21.17
CA THR A 322 10.99 -17.90 -20.63
C THR A 322 11.09 -16.79 -19.59
N GLN A 323 10.18 -15.82 -19.62
CA GLN A 323 10.16 -14.64 -18.76
C GLN A 323 8.75 -14.42 -18.24
N PRO A 324 8.43 -14.85 -17.01
CA PRO A 324 7.09 -14.67 -16.46
C PRO A 324 6.74 -13.18 -16.39
N LEU A 325 5.46 -12.87 -16.52
CA LEU A 325 4.97 -11.50 -16.31
C LEU A 325 5.07 -11.15 -14.82
N ILE A 326 6.09 -10.36 -14.47
CA ILE A 326 6.35 -9.89 -13.12
C ILE A 326 6.44 -8.36 -13.11
N MET A 327 6.30 -7.78 -11.92
CA MET A 327 6.47 -6.34 -11.70
C MET A 327 7.97 -6.05 -11.60
N GLU A 328 8.60 -5.64 -12.69
CA GLU A 328 10.04 -5.41 -12.82
C GLU A 328 10.34 -4.08 -13.53
N ASP A 329 11.60 -3.65 -13.47
CA ASP A 329 12.07 -2.51 -14.25
C ASP A 329 12.08 -2.89 -15.75
N GLY A 330 11.48 -2.07 -16.61
CA GLY A 330 11.41 -2.35 -18.05
C GLY A 330 10.08 -1.96 -18.70
N GLY A 331 9.55 -2.87 -19.51
CA GLY A 331 8.33 -2.66 -20.29
C GLY A 331 8.49 -1.72 -21.49
N ALA A 332 7.37 -1.36 -22.12
CA ALA A 332 7.33 -0.52 -23.32
C ALA A 332 8.00 0.85 -23.11
N TRP A 333 7.92 1.36 -21.87
CA TRP A 333 8.34 2.70 -21.49
C TRP A 333 9.62 2.75 -20.64
N ASN A 334 10.25 1.61 -20.34
CA ASN A 334 11.39 1.52 -19.41
C ASN A 334 11.09 2.15 -18.03
N ILE A 335 9.92 1.81 -17.48
CA ILE A 335 9.46 2.23 -16.15
C ILE A 335 10.11 1.37 -15.06
N GLN A 336 10.15 1.90 -13.83
CA GLN A 336 10.56 1.11 -12.67
C GLN A 336 9.44 0.17 -12.20
N ALA A 337 9.80 -0.89 -11.49
CA ALA A 337 8.85 -1.75 -10.80
C ALA A 337 7.98 -0.92 -9.83
N GLY A 338 6.67 -0.93 -10.08
CA GLY A 338 5.67 -0.16 -9.34
C GLY A 338 5.51 1.31 -9.75
N GLN A 339 6.16 1.78 -10.83
CA GLN A 339 5.97 3.13 -11.36
C GLN A 339 4.73 3.19 -12.30
N PRO A 340 3.74 4.07 -12.05
CA PRO A 340 2.58 4.18 -12.93
C PRO A 340 2.89 4.84 -14.28
N THR A 341 2.09 4.53 -15.31
CA THR A 341 1.96 5.27 -16.58
C THR A 341 0.93 6.40 -16.46
N ASP A 342 0.39 6.93 -17.58
CA ASP A 342 -0.59 8.01 -17.53
C ASP A 342 -1.88 7.62 -16.80
N ASP A 343 -2.29 6.35 -16.85
CA ASP A 343 -3.33 5.73 -16.06
C ASP A 343 -3.26 6.09 -14.57
N GLY A 344 -2.22 5.60 -13.90
CA GLY A 344 -2.01 5.79 -12.48
C GLY A 344 -1.64 7.22 -12.14
N GLU A 345 -0.88 7.92 -12.97
CA GLU A 345 -0.52 9.32 -12.71
C GLU A 345 -1.75 10.25 -12.72
N LEU A 346 -2.65 10.09 -13.69
CA LEU A 346 -3.90 10.85 -13.74
C LEU A 346 -4.86 10.45 -12.61
N ALA A 347 -4.92 9.16 -12.26
CA ALA A 347 -5.71 8.70 -11.11
C ALA A 347 -5.19 9.32 -9.80
N LEU A 348 -3.87 9.36 -9.59
CA LEU A 348 -3.25 10.01 -8.44
C LEU A 348 -3.53 11.52 -8.43
N ALA A 349 -3.47 12.18 -9.60
CA ALA A 349 -3.82 13.60 -9.73
C ALA A 349 -5.28 13.88 -9.33
N LEU A 350 -6.22 13.06 -9.80
CA LEU A 350 -7.64 13.16 -9.44
C LEU A 350 -7.85 12.89 -7.94
N ALA A 351 -7.25 11.84 -7.40
CA ALA A 351 -7.35 11.49 -5.99
C ALA A 351 -6.88 12.64 -5.08
N ARG A 352 -5.74 13.26 -5.40
CA ARG A 352 -5.22 14.41 -4.65
C ARG A 352 -6.10 15.65 -4.79
N SER A 353 -6.70 15.87 -5.97
CA SER A 353 -7.67 16.96 -6.19
C SER A 353 -8.92 16.80 -5.34
N LEU A 354 -9.48 15.57 -5.28
CA LEU A 354 -10.62 15.21 -4.44
C LEU A 354 -10.32 15.44 -2.95
N VAL A 355 -9.21 14.88 -2.44
CA VAL A 355 -8.80 15.07 -1.03
C VAL A 355 -8.59 16.55 -0.70
N SER A 356 -7.97 17.30 -1.61
CA SER A 356 -7.71 18.73 -1.39
C SER A 356 -8.98 19.59 -1.39
N SER A 357 -10.01 19.16 -2.12
CA SER A 357 -11.26 19.90 -2.29
C SER A 357 -12.37 19.43 -1.33
N GLY A 358 -12.24 18.23 -0.74
CA GLY A 358 -13.27 17.57 0.06
C GLY A 358 -14.50 17.12 -0.74
N THR A 359 -14.50 17.31 -2.05
CA THR A 359 -15.57 16.97 -2.99
C THR A 359 -15.04 16.99 -4.42
N TYR A 360 -15.81 16.48 -5.39
CA TYR A 360 -15.43 16.64 -6.79
C TYR A 360 -15.59 18.10 -7.24
N ASN A 361 -14.49 18.70 -7.68
CA ASN A 361 -14.44 20.03 -8.26
C ASN A 361 -13.83 19.94 -9.67
N VAL A 362 -14.67 20.16 -10.68
CA VAL A 362 -14.29 20.04 -12.09
C VAL A 362 -13.11 20.94 -12.48
N GLU A 363 -13.04 22.16 -11.96
CA GLU A 363 -11.96 23.11 -12.27
C GLU A 363 -10.65 22.69 -11.59
N ALA A 364 -10.73 22.17 -10.36
CA ALA A 364 -9.56 21.65 -9.65
C ALA A 364 -9.01 20.38 -10.32
N ALA A 365 -9.88 19.46 -10.74
CA ALA A 365 -9.50 18.27 -11.50
C ALA A 365 -8.84 18.66 -12.83
N ALA A 366 -9.45 19.57 -13.60
CA ALA A 366 -8.89 20.06 -14.85
C ALA A 366 -7.49 20.69 -14.65
N LYS A 367 -7.30 21.51 -13.62
CA LYS A 367 -5.99 22.07 -13.26
C LYS A 367 -4.96 21.00 -12.94
N ALA A 368 -5.31 20.00 -12.14
CA ALA A 368 -4.41 18.90 -11.80
C ALA A 368 -3.96 18.11 -13.04
N TYR A 369 -4.87 17.84 -13.98
CA TYR A 369 -4.54 17.18 -15.24
C TYR A 369 -3.68 18.06 -16.17
N VAL A 370 -3.95 19.36 -16.22
CA VAL A 370 -3.15 20.31 -17.02
C VAL A 370 -1.74 20.49 -16.45
N GLU A 371 -1.61 20.53 -15.13
CA GLU A 371 -0.30 20.48 -14.45
C GLU A 371 0.44 19.18 -14.78
N TRP A 372 -0.28 18.05 -14.79
CA TRP A 372 0.29 16.77 -15.20
C TRP A 372 0.80 16.77 -16.64
N VAL A 373 0.03 17.21 -17.64
CA VAL A 373 0.51 17.21 -19.03
C VAL A 373 1.70 18.17 -19.21
N HIS A 374 1.74 19.28 -18.47
CA HIS A 374 2.87 20.22 -18.48
C HIS A 374 4.12 19.66 -17.78
N SER A 375 3.98 18.67 -16.89
CA SER A 375 5.10 17.95 -16.28
C SER A 375 5.82 16.99 -17.24
N SER A 376 5.48 17.02 -18.54
CA SER A 376 6.08 16.24 -19.61
C SER A 376 6.10 14.73 -19.29
N PRO A 377 4.92 14.09 -19.14
CA PRO A 377 4.85 12.66 -18.93
C PRO A 377 5.42 11.92 -20.16
N PHE A 378 6.02 10.75 -19.93
CA PHE A 378 6.60 9.93 -21.00
C PHE A 378 5.52 9.26 -21.86
N ASP A 379 4.35 9.04 -21.27
CA ASP A 379 3.16 8.53 -21.93
C ASP A 379 1.99 9.52 -21.79
N VAL A 380 1.19 9.66 -22.84
CA VAL A 380 -0.07 10.39 -22.84
C VAL A 380 -0.85 10.12 -24.12
N GLY A 381 -2.05 9.58 -23.96
CA GLY A 381 -2.99 9.36 -25.06
C GLY A 381 -3.32 10.63 -25.86
N ASN A 382 -3.49 10.50 -27.18
CA ASN A 382 -3.76 11.64 -28.08
C ASN A 382 -5.02 12.44 -27.71
N THR A 383 -6.11 11.76 -27.34
CA THR A 383 -7.36 12.41 -26.93
C THR A 383 -7.18 13.23 -25.64
N ILE A 384 -6.42 12.70 -24.68
CA ILE A 384 -6.05 13.39 -23.44
C ILE A 384 -5.20 14.62 -23.78
N ARG A 385 -4.11 14.44 -24.53
CA ARG A 385 -3.20 15.53 -24.93
C ARG A 385 -3.96 16.65 -25.62
N GLN A 386 -4.84 16.32 -26.56
CA GLN A 386 -5.63 17.31 -27.31
C GLN A 386 -6.47 18.17 -26.36
N ALA A 387 -7.19 17.52 -25.44
CA ALA A 387 -8.07 18.21 -24.50
C ALA A 387 -7.28 19.04 -23.48
N LEU A 388 -6.26 18.46 -22.84
CA LEU A 388 -5.51 19.11 -21.76
C LEU A 388 -4.58 20.24 -22.24
N LEU A 389 -4.27 20.32 -23.54
CA LEU A 389 -3.61 21.49 -24.15
C LEU A 389 -4.62 22.59 -24.56
N GLY A 390 -5.92 22.38 -24.31
CA GLY A 390 -6.98 23.36 -24.54
C GLY A 390 -6.71 24.74 -23.94
N PRO A 391 -6.25 24.87 -22.68
CA PRO A 391 -5.91 26.17 -22.08
C PRO A 391 -4.86 26.98 -22.83
N LEU A 392 -3.94 26.33 -23.59
CA LEU A 392 -2.99 27.05 -24.45
C LEU A 392 -3.67 27.66 -25.69
N ARG A 393 -4.76 27.05 -26.16
CA ARG A 393 -5.52 27.49 -27.35
C ARG A 393 -6.64 28.47 -26.98
N HIS A 394 -7.14 28.38 -25.75
CA HIS A 394 -8.26 29.16 -25.23
C HIS A 394 -7.93 29.77 -23.86
N PRO A 395 -6.93 30.67 -23.77
CA PRO A 395 -6.45 31.21 -22.49
C PRO A 395 -7.45 32.11 -21.77
N ASP A 396 -8.49 32.58 -22.46
CA ASP A 396 -9.53 33.45 -21.89
C ASP A 396 -10.66 32.68 -21.16
N LEU A 397 -10.67 31.34 -21.24
CA LEU A 397 -11.64 30.48 -20.58
C LEU A 397 -11.10 29.94 -19.25
N SER A 398 -11.98 29.42 -18.40
CA SER A 398 -11.53 28.57 -17.29
C SER A 398 -10.82 27.32 -17.80
N VAL A 399 -10.00 26.68 -16.96
CA VAL A 399 -9.21 25.52 -17.38
C VAL A 399 -10.14 24.38 -17.83
N ALA A 400 -11.22 24.13 -17.09
CA ALA A 400 -12.21 23.12 -17.44
C ALA A 400 -12.93 23.42 -18.75
N GLU A 401 -13.35 24.67 -18.99
CA GLU A 401 -14.01 25.07 -20.23
C GLU A 401 -13.08 24.94 -21.45
N ALA A 402 -11.83 25.37 -21.31
CA ALA A 402 -10.83 25.26 -22.35
C ALA A 402 -10.54 23.79 -22.72
N CYS A 403 -10.45 22.92 -21.72
CA CYS A 403 -10.28 21.48 -21.95
C CYS A 403 -11.48 20.87 -22.68
N ARG A 404 -12.71 21.15 -22.20
CA ARG A 404 -13.96 20.67 -22.82
C ARG A 404 -14.11 21.11 -24.26
N LEU A 405 -13.78 22.38 -24.55
CA LEU A 405 -13.86 22.92 -25.90
C LEU A 405 -12.84 22.26 -26.86
N ALA A 406 -11.67 21.91 -26.34
CA ALA A 406 -10.63 21.24 -27.13
C ALA A 406 -10.84 19.72 -27.26
N ALA A 407 -11.68 19.11 -26.44
CA ALA A 407 -11.89 17.66 -26.41
C ALA A 407 -12.53 17.12 -27.69
N SER A 408 -12.20 15.87 -28.06
CA SER A 408 -12.74 15.22 -29.26
C SER A 408 -14.13 14.64 -28.99
N PRO A 409 -15.20 15.12 -29.65
CA PRO A 409 -16.56 14.61 -29.43
C PRO A 409 -16.80 13.21 -30.03
N ASN A 410 -15.92 12.77 -30.93
CA ASN A 410 -16.07 11.51 -31.67
C ASN A 410 -15.19 10.38 -31.11
N SER A 411 -14.27 10.69 -30.19
CA SER A 411 -13.38 9.67 -29.62
C SER A 411 -14.11 8.86 -28.56
N GLN A 412 -14.04 7.53 -28.67
CA GLN A 412 -14.48 6.60 -27.63
C GLN A 412 -13.29 5.97 -26.88
N ALA A 413 -12.19 6.72 -26.73
CA ALA A 413 -11.02 6.22 -26.02
C ALA A 413 -11.29 6.03 -24.52
N ASN A 414 -10.58 5.08 -23.90
CA ASN A 414 -10.66 4.70 -22.48
C ASN A 414 -9.98 5.69 -21.51
N GLY A 415 -9.31 6.72 -21.99
CA GLY A 415 -8.48 7.60 -21.16
C GLY A 415 -9.18 8.37 -20.03
N ALA A 416 -10.52 8.48 -20.06
CA ALA A 416 -11.30 8.96 -18.90
C ALA A 416 -11.59 7.82 -17.90
N LEU A 417 -11.90 6.63 -18.39
CA LEU A 417 -12.26 5.46 -17.59
C LEU A 417 -11.10 5.00 -16.70
N MET A 418 -9.88 5.02 -17.25
CA MET A 418 -8.67 4.56 -16.55
C MET A 418 -8.34 5.32 -15.27
N ARG A 419 -8.74 6.59 -15.19
CA ARG A 419 -8.40 7.48 -14.07
C ARG A 419 -9.55 7.72 -13.08
N VAL A 420 -10.75 7.19 -13.34
CA VAL A 420 -11.99 7.61 -12.65
C VAL A 420 -12.22 6.92 -11.30
N ALA A 421 -11.51 5.83 -11.00
CA ALA A 421 -11.68 5.05 -9.77
C ALA A 421 -11.66 5.87 -8.45
N PRO A 422 -10.81 6.92 -8.28
CA PRO A 422 -10.85 7.78 -7.10
C PRO A 422 -12.20 8.45 -6.82
N ILE A 423 -13.00 8.75 -7.85
CA ILE A 423 -14.37 9.28 -7.68
C ILE A 423 -15.26 8.22 -7.02
N GLY A 424 -15.15 6.96 -7.43
CA GLY A 424 -15.89 5.86 -6.82
C GLY A 424 -15.53 5.68 -5.34
N ILE A 425 -14.24 5.79 -4.98
CA ILE A 425 -13.80 5.75 -3.58
C ILE A 425 -14.38 6.93 -2.78
N ALA A 426 -14.27 8.16 -3.30
CA ALA A 426 -14.75 9.36 -2.60
C ALA A 426 -16.28 9.44 -2.47
N ALA A 427 -17.00 8.82 -3.39
CA ALA A 427 -18.44 8.69 -3.35
C ALA A 427 -18.90 7.35 -2.74
N CYS A 428 -18.08 6.70 -1.90
CA CYS A 428 -18.40 5.45 -1.21
C CYS A 428 -19.84 5.43 -0.67
N GLY A 429 -20.58 4.37 -0.99
CA GLY A 429 -21.97 4.19 -0.59
C GLY A 429 -22.98 5.12 -1.28
N ARG A 430 -22.56 5.91 -2.27
CA ARG A 430 -23.41 6.84 -3.04
C ARG A 430 -23.21 6.66 -4.56
N PRO A 431 -23.67 5.54 -5.15
CA PRO A 431 -23.45 5.23 -6.57
C PRO A 431 -23.94 6.33 -7.54
N ASP A 432 -25.11 6.94 -7.29
CA ASP A 432 -25.63 8.04 -8.12
C ASP A 432 -24.70 9.27 -8.13
N LEU A 433 -24.10 9.59 -6.98
CA LEU A 433 -23.15 10.70 -6.84
C LEU A 433 -21.85 10.38 -7.58
N ALA A 434 -21.36 9.15 -7.44
CA ALA A 434 -20.18 8.66 -8.17
C ALA A 434 -20.40 8.78 -9.68
N ALA A 435 -21.56 8.33 -10.17
CA ALA A 435 -21.95 8.42 -11.57
C ALA A 435 -22.02 9.87 -12.06
N ALA A 436 -22.62 10.78 -11.28
CA ALA A 436 -22.73 12.19 -11.63
C ALA A 436 -21.35 12.89 -11.71
N TRP A 437 -20.44 12.60 -10.78
CA TRP A 437 -19.07 13.12 -10.80
C TRP A 437 -18.26 12.54 -11.96
N ALA A 438 -18.38 11.24 -12.20
CA ALA A 438 -17.68 10.56 -13.29
C ALA A 438 -18.05 11.11 -14.67
N ARG A 439 -19.35 11.39 -14.93
CA ARG A 439 -19.78 12.07 -16.16
C ARG A 439 -19.14 13.46 -16.30
N GLN A 440 -19.07 14.22 -15.20
CA GLN A 440 -18.47 15.56 -15.22
C GLN A 440 -16.96 15.54 -15.49
N ASP A 441 -16.24 14.53 -14.99
CA ASP A 441 -14.82 14.33 -15.25
C ASP A 441 -14.56 13.88 -16.68
N ALA A 442 -15.32 12.92 -17.16
CA ALA A 442 -15.19 12.43 -18.53
C ALA A 442 -15.39 13.55 -19.56
N LEU A 443 -16.32 14.50 -19.33
CA LEU A 443 -16.51 15.67 -20.19
C LEU A 443 -15.24 16.50 -20.42
N LEU A 444 -14.27 16.51 -19.48
CA LEU A 444 -13.04 17.28 -19.62
C LEU A 444 -12.20 16.84 -20.83
N THR A 445 -12.21 15.55 -21.17
CA THR A 445 -11.35 15.01 -22.23
C THR A 445 -12.04 14.05 -23.20
N HIS A 446 -13.10 13.37 -22.78
CA HIS A 446 -13.86 12.35 -23.54
C HIS A 446 -15.37 12.64 -23.47
N PRO A 447 -15.87 13.71 -24.12
CA PRO A 447 -17.27 14.11 -24.04
C PRO A 447 -18.24 13.21 -24.83
N HIS A 448 -17.74 12.17 -25.49
CA HIS A 448 -18.60 11.21 -26.21
C HIS A 448 -19.56 10.53 -25.23
N PRO A 449 -20.88 10.49 -25.49
CA PRO A 449 -21.87 9.95 -24.55
C PRO A 449 -21.59 8.54 -24.03
N VAL A 450 -21.12 7.62 -24.87
CA VAL A 450 -20.70 6.26 -24.44
C VAL A 450 -19.58 6.31 -23.40
N CYS A 451 -18.60 7.22 -23.52
CA CYS A 451 -17.57 7.40 -22.50
C CYS A 451 -18.15 7.91 -21.19
N LEU A 452 -19.11 8.85 -21.24
CA LEU A 452 -19.77 9.39 -20.05
C LEU A 452 -20.50 8.27 -19.29
N GLU A 453 -21.29 7.46 -19.99
CA GLU A 453 -22.06 6.37 -19.40
C GLU A 453 -21.18 5.22 -18.91
N ALA A 454 -20.12 4.85 -19.63
CA ALA A 454 -19.15 3.85 -19.18
C ALA A 454 -18.45 4.28 -17.87
N ASN A 455 -18.02 5.55 -17.79
CA ASN A 455 -17.41 6.10 -16.58
C ASN A 455 -18.41 6.15 -15.42
N ALA A 456 -19.67 6.49 -15.70
CA ALA A 456 -20.74 6.53 -14.71
C ALA A 456 -20.99 5.17 -14.07
N ALA A 457 -21.21 4.15 -14.90
CA ALA A 457 -21.45 2.77 -14.47
C ALA A 457 -20.26 2.22 -13.66
N TYR A 458 -19.04 2.43 -14.14
CA TYR A 458 -17.83 1.95 -13.49
C TYR A 458 -17.59 2.60 -12.12
N ALA A 459 -17.72 3.93 -12.02
CA ALA A 459 -17.57 4.64 -10.75
C ALA A 459 -18.67 4.25 -9.74
N ALA A 460 -19.89 4.01 -10.20
CA ALA A 460 -21.00 3.52 -9.37
C ALA A 460 -20.72 2.13 -8.78
N ALA A 461 -20.21 1.19 -9.59
CA ALA A 461 -19.80 -0.13 -9.11
C ALA A 461 -18.69 -0.04 -8.05
N ILE A 462 -17.68 0.82 -8.26
CA ILE A 462 -16.60 1.02 -7.27
C ILE A 462 -17.17 1.60 -5.97
N ALA A 463 -18.05 2.60 -6.04
CA ALA A 463 -18.68 3.19 -4.85
C ALA A 463 -19.46 2.17 -4.02
N ALA A 464 -20.18 1.24 -4.68
CA ALA A 464 -20.83 0.10 -4.04
C ALA A 464 -19.82 -0.90 -3.47
N GLY A 465 -18.78 -1.25 -4.23
CA GLY A 465 -17.76 -2.20 -3.83
C GLY A 465 -17.01 -1.75 -2.57
N VAL A 466 -16.60 -0.49 -2.52
CA VAL A 466 -15.91 0.10 -1.34
C VAL A 466 -16.80 0.13 -0.10
N GLN A 467 -18.11 0.36 -0.28
CA GLN A 467 -19.10 0.29 0.80
C GLN A 467 -19.25 -1.13 1.37
N GLY A 468 -18.82 -2.16 0.63
CA GLY A 468 -18.87 -3.56 1.04
C GLY A 468 -19.98 -4.37 0.37
N TYR A 469 -20.53 -3.89 -0.75
CA TYR A 469 -21.55 -4.62 -1.50
C TYR A 469 -20.93 -5.85 -2.17
N THR A 470 -21.77 -6.84 -2.45
CA THR A 470 -21.39 -8.03 -3.22
C THR A 470 -21.10 -7.68 -4.67
N ARG A 471 -20.37 -8.55 -5.39
CA ARG A 471 -20.05 -8.35 -6.82
C ARG A 471 -21.30 -8.18 -7.68
N LYS A 472 -22.38 -8.90 -7.35
CA LYS A 472 -23.68 -8.76 -8.03
C LYS A 472 -24.31 -7.39 -7.75
N GLU A 473 -24.32 -6.95 -6.50
CA GLU A 473 -24.84 -5.62 -6.15
C GLU A 473 -23.99 -4.48 -6.73
N MET A 474 -22.68 -4.70 -6.94
CA MET A 474 -21.82 -3.76 -7.69
C MET A 474 -22.24 -3.67 -9.16
N PHE A 475 -22.54 -4.81 -9.79
CA PHE A 475 -23.08 -4.86 -11.15
C PHE A 475 -24.44 -4.18 -11.26
N GLU A 476 -25.35 -4.48 -10.33
CA GLU A 476 -26.67 -3.84 -10.24
C GLU A 476 -26.53 -2.31 -10.07
N ALA A 477 -25.63 -1.84 -9.21
CA ALA A 477 -25.35 -0.41 -9.06
C ALA A 477 -24.81 0.26 -10.35
N ALA A 478 -24.02 -0.46 -11.15
CA ALA A 478 -23.58 0.03 -12.46
C ALA A 478 -24.74 0.14 -13.46
N MET A 479 -25.66 -0.82 -13.44
CA MET A 479 -26.84 -0.83 -14.32
C MET A 479 -27.87 0.23 -13.93
N ASP A 480 -28.09 0.44 -12.63
CA ASP A 480 -29.13 1.34 -12.10
C ASP A 480 -28.89 2.81 -12.42
N VAL A 481 -27.62 3.23 -12.57
CA VAL A 481 -27.26 4.62 -12.89
C VAL A 481 -27.38 4.96 -14.38
N LEU A 482 -27.66 3.98 -15.23
CA LEU A 482 -27.77 4.11 -16.68
C LEU A 482 -29.22 4.36 -17.11
N ASP A 483 -29.46 5.49 -17.79
CA ASP A 483 -30.80 5.85 -18.29
C ASP A 483 -31.20 5.07 -19.56
N HIS A 484 -32.27 5.49 -20.24
CA HIS A 484 -32.75 4.87 -21.49
C HIS A 484 -32.24 5.57 -22.76
N SER A 485 -31.17 6.36 -22.66
CA SER A 485 -30.56 6.97 -23.85
C SER A 485 -29.89 5.90 -24.72
N PRO A 486 -29.77 6.11 -26.05
CA PRO A 486 -29.11 5.15 -26.92
C PRO A 486 -27.67 4.80 -26.49
N SER A 487 -26.94 5.74 -25.90
CA SER A 487 -25.58 5.49 -25.41
C SER A 487 -25.53 4.71 -24.11
N ALA A 488 -26.51 4.92 -23.21
CA ALA A 488 -26.64 4.10 -22.01
C ALA A 488 -27.04 2.66 -22.37
N GLU A 489 -27.92 2.45 -23.35
CA GLU A 489 -28.28 1.10 -23.80
C GLU A 489 -27.09 0.35 -24.41
N ILE A 490 -26.21 1.02 -25.17
CA ILE A 490 -24.94 0.41 -25.64
C ILE A 490 -24.06 -0.06 -24.46
N VAL A 491 -23.96 0.75 -23.40
CA VAL A 491 -23.19 0.38 -22.20
C VAL A 491 -23.87 -0.76 -21.45
N LYS A 492 -25.20 -0.79 -21.35
CA LYS A 492 -25.95 -1.90 -20.75
C LYS A 492 -25.73 -3.21 -21.52
N GLU A 493 -25.77 -3.19 -22.85
CA GLU A 493 -25.48 -4.37 -23.67
C GLU A 493 -24.06 -4.88 -23.43
N CYS A 494 -23.08 -3.99 -23.33
CA CYS A 494 -21.70 -4.32 -22.96
C CYS A 494 -21.59 -4.98 -21.58
N LEU A 495 -22.29 -4.44 -20.56
CA LEU A 495 -22.31 -5.00 -19.21
C LEU A 495 -23.02 -6.36 -19.16
N LEU A 496 -24.15 -6.52 -19.83
CA LEU A 496 -24.88 -7.80 -19.91
C LEU A 496 -24.03 -8.87 -20.62
N SER A 497 -23.32 -8.52 -21.69
CA SER A 497 -22.37 -9.43 -22.34
C SER A 497 -21.27 -9.88 -21.38
N ALA A 498 -20.80 -8.98 -20.51
CA ALA A 498 -19.84 -9.32 -19.47
C ALA A 498 -20.41 -10.24 -18.39
N GLU A 499 -21.66 -10.02 -17.96
CA GLU A 499 -22.39 -10.90 -17.02
C GLU A 499 -22.58 -12.32 -17.59
N ASP A 500 -22.86 -12.44 -18.88
CA ASP A 500 -22.96 -13.71 -19.60
C ASP A 500 -21.59 -14.41 -19.79
N GLY A 501 -20.48 -13.75 -19.41
CA GLY A 501 -19.13 -14.29 -19.44
C GLY A 501 -18.41 -14.17 -20.78
N TYR A 502 -18.89 -13.30 -21.69
CA TYR A 502 -18.23 -13.03 -22.96
C TYR A 502 -17.14 -11.96 -22.79
N MET A 503 -15.88 -12.36 -22.95
CA MET A 503 -14.76 -11.41 -23.04
C MET A 503 -14.82 -10.63 -24.37
N PRO A 504 -14.24 -9.42 -24.43
CA PRO A 504 -14.01 -8.72 -25.71
C PRO A 504 -13.32 -9.61 -26.74
N GLU A 505 -13.77 -9.53 -28.00
CA GLU A 505 -13.22 -10.36 -29.09
C GLU A 505 -11.96 -9.77 -29.73
N ASP A 506 -11.80 -8.44 -29.70
CA ASP A 506 -10.72 -7.74 -30.37
C ASP A 506 -10.02 -6.73 -29.45
N TYR A 507 -8.84 -7.10 -28.95
CA TYR A 507 -7.96 -6.22 -28.17
C TYR A 507 -6.95 -5.43 -29.02
N MET A 508 -6.82 -5.77 -30.31
CA MET A 508 -5.72 -5.29 -31.15
C MET A 508 -6.16 -4.23 -32.16
N GLU A 509 -7.23 -4.46 -32.93
CA GLU A 509 -7.66 -3.50 -33.97
C GLU A 509 -8.35 -2.29 -33.35
N HIS A 510 -9.08 -2.50 -32.25
CA HIS A 510 -9.77 -1.46 -31.48
C HIS A 510 -9.07 -1.11 -30.15
N MET A 511 -7.74 -1.21 -30.10
CA MET A 511 -6.92 -0.81 -28.96
C MET A 511 -7.31 0.58 -28.42
N GLY A 512 -7.48 0.70 -27.10
CA GLY A 512 -7.90 1.95 -26.47
C GLY A 512 -9.41 2.19 -26.43
N TRP A 513 -10.26 1.30 -26.95
CA TRP A 513 -11.71 1.51 -26.92
C TRP A 513 -12.31 1.28 -25.54
N VAL A 514 -13.10 2.26 -25.05
CA VAL A 514 -13.69 2.26 -23.71
C VAL A 514 -14.51 1.02 -23.37
N LEU A 515 -15.23 0.44 -24.34
CA LEU A 515 -16.08 -0.73 -24.09
C LEU A 515 -15.28 -2.03 -23.94
N ILE A 516 -14.12 -2.15 -24.58
CA ILE A 516 -13.22 -3.30 -24.37
C ILE A 516 -12.77 -3.33 -22.91
N ALA A 517 -12.27 -2.19 -22.42
CA ALA A 517 -11.78 -2.09 -21.06
C ALA A 517 -12.89 -2.31 -20.02
N LEU A 518 -14.08 -1.73 -20.27
CA LEU A 518 -15.24 -1.89 -19.39
C LEU A 518 -15.70 -3.36 -19.35
N GLN A 519 -15.94 -3.98 -20.50
CA GLN A 519 -16.40 -5.36 -20.60
C GLN A 519 -15.39 -6.32 -19.95
N ASN A 520 -14.09 -6.16 -20.25
CA ASN A 520 -13.01 -6.94 -19.66
C ASN A 520 -13.07 -6.92 -18.13
N ALA A 521 -13.15 -5.72 -17.52
CA ALA A 521 -13.20 -5.59 -16.07
C ALA A 521 -14.45 -6.23 -15.46
N PHE A 522 -15.63 -6.06 -16.07
CA PHE A 522 -16.87 -6.64 -15.57
C PHE A 522 -16.95 -8.16 -15.79
N CYS A 523 -16.34 -8.73 -16.83
CA CYS A 523 -16.21 -10.17 -16.98
C CYS A 523 -15.44 -10.78 -15.80
N HIS A 524 -14.31 -10.17 -15.44
CA HIS A 524 -13.53 -10.60 -14.27
C HIS A 524 -14.31 -10.42 -12.95
N LEU A 525 -15.11 -9.35 -12.85
CA LEU A 525 -15.96 -9.12 -11.68
C LEU A 525 -16.97 -10.26 -11.52
N MET A 526 -17.71 -10.57 -12.59
CA MET A 526 -18.79 -11.57 -12.59
C MET A 526 -18.27 -13.00 -12.53
N ALA A 527 -17.08 -13.28 -13.06
CA ALA A 527 -16.40 -14.56 -12.92
C ALA A 527 -15.88 -14.82 -11.48
N GLY A 528 -15.96 -13.85 -10.57
CA GLY A 528 -15.47 -14.01 -9.19
C GLY A 528 -13.94 -14.11 -9.11
N HIS A 529 -13.23 -13.61 -10.12
CA HIS A 529 -11.76 -13.64 -10.14
C HIS A 529 -11.17 -12.71 -9.07
N GLY A 530 -10.12 -13.18 -8.39
CA GLY A 530 -9.32 -12.34 -7.49
C GLY A 530 -8.42 -11.38 -8.26
N VAL A 531 -7.93 -10.32 -7.60
CA VAL A 531 -7.19 -9.22 -8.24
C VAL A 531 -6.00 -9.72 -9.06
N GLU A 532 -5.13 -10.56 -8.49
CA GLU A 532 -3.92 -11.04 -9.18
C GLU A 532 -4.25 -11.79 -10.48
N LYS A 533 -5.20 -12.73 -10.42
CA LYS A 533 -5.66 -13.46 -11.60
C LYS A 533 -6.23 -12.50 -12.64
N ALA A 534 -7.11 -11.60 -12.22
CA ALA A 534 -7.82 -10.71 -13.13
C ALA A 534 -6.88 -9.73 -13.84
N VAL A 535 -5.93 -9.15 -13.12
CA VAL A 535 -4.90 -8.25 -13.66
C VAL A 535 -3.99 -8.99 -14.64
N VAL A 536 -3.47 -10.17 -14.27
CA VAL A 536 -2.60 -10.95 -15.16
C VAL A 536 -3.34 -11.39 -16.42
N GLU A 537 -4.54 -11.96 -16.29
CA GLU A 537 -5.33 -12.41 -17.44
C GLU A 537 -5.72 -11.25 -18.37
N SER A 538 -5.99 -10.05 -17.83
CA SER A 538 -6.23 -8.84 -18.62
C SER A 538 -4.99 -8.46 -19.43
N ALA A 539 -3.80 -8.44 -18.79
CA ALA A 539 -2.55 -8.14 -19.49
C ALA A 539 -2.19 -9.18 -20.55
N LEU A 540 -2.55 -10.45 -20.35
CA LEU A 540 -2.29 -11.53 -21.33
C LEU A 540 -3.13 -11.42 -22.61
N GLN A 541 -4.21 -10.63 -22.63
CA GLN A 541 -5.01 -10.42 -23.85
C GLN A 541 -4.27 -9.59 -24.92
N GLY A 542 -3.26 -8.83 -24.52
CA GLY A 542 -2.51 -7.95 -25.42
C GLY A 542 -3.26 -6.65 -25.72
N GLY A 543 -2.67 -5.86 -26.62
CA GLY A 543 -3.21 -4.56 -27.00
C GLY A 543 -2.86 -3.47 -26.00
N ASP A 544 -3.90 -2.82 -25.48
CA ASP A 544 -3.83 -1.75 -24.46
C ASP A 544 -3.81 -2.36 -23.05
N THR A 545 -2.70 -3.02 -22.71
CA THR A 545 -2.65 -3.95 -21.57
C THR A 545 -2.54 -3.25 -20.23
N ASP A 546 -1.82 -2.13 -20.13
CA ASP A 546 -1.78 -1.28 -18.93
C ASP A 546 -3.16 -0.75 -18.60
N THR A 547 -3.88 -0.18 -19.57
CA THR A 547 -5.21 0.38 -19.31
C THR A 547 -6.24 -0.69 -18.94
N ASN A 548 -6.27 -1.81 -19.68
CA ASN A 548 -7.21 -2.90 -19.40
C ASN A 548 -6.94 -3.53 -18.02
N ALA A 549 -5.67 -3.73 -17.66
CA ALA A 549 -5.30 -4.28 -16.36
C ALA A 549 -5.52 -3.28 -15.21
N CYS A 550 -5.27 -1.99 -15.42
CA CYS A 550 -5.56 -0.89 -14.51
C CYS A 550 -7.05 -0.84 -14.12
N ILE A 551 -7.93 -0.80 -15.12
CA ILE A 551 -9.39 -0.71 -14.93
C ILE A 551 -9.92 -2.00 -14.26
N THR A 552 -9.44 -3.17 -14.67
CA THR A 552 -9.78 -4.43 -13.99
C THR A 552 -9.31 -4.44 -12.54
N GLY A 553 -8.05 -4.10 -12.30
CA GLY A 553 -7.43 -4.10 -10.99
C GLY A 553 -8.18 -3.22 -9.99
N ALA A 554 -8.61 -2.02 -10.41
CA ALA A 554 -9.34 -1.12 -9.51
C ALA A 554 -10.74 -1.64 -9.14
N LEU A 555 -11.48 -2.23 -10.10
CA LEU A 555 -12.81 -2.76 -9.87
C LEU A 555 -12.79 -3.99 -8.95
N ILE A 556 -11.90 -4.94 -9.24
CA ILE A 556 -11.74 -6.14 -8.41
C ILE A 556 -11.15 -5.78 -7.05
N GLY A 557 -10.23 -4.82 -7.00
CA GLY A 557 -9.67 -4.28 -5.77
C GLY A 557 -10.72 -3.64 -4.85
N ALA A 558 -11.73 -2.97 -5.42
CA ALA A 558 -12.88 -2.47 -4.66
C ALA A 558 -13.76 -3.61 -4.11
N ALA A 559 -13.83 -4.76 -4.79
CA ALA A 559 -14.61 -5.92 -4.39
C ALA A 559 -13.91 -6.81 -3.33
N ASP A 560 -12.59 -6.94 -3.40
CA ASP A 560 -11.84 -7.89 -2.56
C ASP A 560 -11.01 -7.20 -1.47
N GLY A 561 -10.67 -5.93 -1.69
CA GLY A 561 -9.75 -5.18 -0.85
C GLY A 561 -8.29 -5.62 -0.97
N ILE A 562 -7.42 -4.87 -0.29
CA ILE A 562 -5.96 -4.98 -0.44
C ILE A 562 -5.38 -6.35 -0.06
N LYS A 563 -6.09 -7.13 0.77
CA LYS A 563 -5.61 -8.44 1.20
C LYS A 563 -5.42 -9.40 0.03
N GLY A 564 -6.26 -9.31 -1.01
CA GLY A 564 -6.22 -10.16 -2.21
C GLY A 564 -5.16 -9.78 -3.24
N ILE A 565 -4.37 -8.74 -2.98
CA ILE A 565 -3.31 -8.27 -3.90
C ILE A 565 -1.98 -8.93 -3.56
N ASN A 566 -1.25 -9.31 -4.61
CA ASN A 566 0.10 -9.85 -4.53
C ASN A 566 1.01 -8.94 -3.69
N LYS A 567 1.66 -9.51 -2.68
CA LYS A 567 2.44 -8.73 -1.70
C LYS A 567 3.69 -8.08 -2.30
N ASN A 568 4.28 -8.69 -3.32
CA ASN A 568 5.42 -8.10 -4.01
C ASN A 568 5.00 -6.85 -4.79
N TRP A 569 3.82 -6.86 -5.43
CA TRP A 569 3.29 -5.65 -6.09
C TRP A 569 3.12 -4.50 -5.10
N LEU A 570 2.51 -4.78 -3.94
CA LEU A 570 2.34 -3.77 -2.89
C LEU A 570 3.67 -3.23 -2.35
N LEU A 571 4.68 -4.09 -2.22
CA LEU A 571 6.03 -3.69 -1.81
C LEU A 571 6.68 -2.77 -2.85
N HIS A 572 6.61 -3.10 -4.14
CA HIS A 572 7.12 -2.24 -5.20
C HIS A 572 6.38 -0.90 -5.24
N LEU A 573 5.05 -0.89 -5.16
CA LEU A 573 4.28 0.38 -5.12
C LEU A 573 4.70 1.27 -3.93
N GLN A 574 4.79 0.73 -2.72
CA GLN A 574 5.20 1.47 -1.52
C GLN A 574 6.66 1.95 -1.56
N ALA A 575 7.51 1.23 -2.29
CA ALA A 575 8.92 1.53 -2.44
C ALA A 575 9.22 2.38 -3.69
N CYS A 576 8.22 2.70 -4.51
CA CYS A 576 8.40 3.36 -5.81
C CYS A 576 8.77 4.82 -5.66
N ARG A 577 10.04 5.12 -5.96
CA ARG A 577 10.64 6.45 -6.03
C ARG A 577 11.78 6.38 -7.05
N PRO A 578 11.97 7.40 -7.90
CA PRO A 578 13.12 7.48 -8.77
C PRO A 578 14.45 7.37 -8.02
N HIS A 579 15.38 6.65 -8.60
CA HIS A 579 16.80 6.58 -8.24
C HIS A 579 17.64 7.06 -9.43
N LYS A 580 18.97 7.13 -9.25
CA LYS A 580 19.89 7.67 -10.26
C LYS A 580 19.82 7.02 -11.64
N ASP A 581 19.43 5.74 -11.72
CA ASP A 581 19.38 4.96 -12.96
C ASP A 581 17.97 4.91 -13.58
N SER A 582 17.00 5.59 -12.97
CA SER A 582 15.64 5.68 -13.51
C SER A 582 15.62 6.40 -14.85
N LEU A 583 15.12 5.74 -15.89
CA LEU A 583 15.09 6.28 -17.25
C LEU A 583 13.92 7.24 -17.51
N THR A 584 12.82 7.06 -16.78
CA THR A 584 11.61 7.87 -16.90
C THR A 584 11.17 8.46 -15.55
N PRO A 585 12.05 9.18 -14.81
CA PRO A 585 11.73 9.65 -13.48
C PRO A 585 10.55 10.63 -13.50
N ARG A 586 9.67 10.51 -12.51
CA ARG A 586 8.46 11.35 -12.38
C ARG A 586 8.52 12.23 -11.15
N LEU A 587 7.70 13.28 -11.11
CA LEU A 587 7.65 14.21 -9.97
C LEU A 587 7.03 13.52 -8.74
N LEU A 588 7.42 13.97 -7.55
CA LEU A 588 6.97 13.42 -6.26
C LEU A 588 5.43 13.36 -6.12
N CYS A 589 4.65 14.24 -6.76
CA CYS A 589 3.18 14.15 -6.71
C CYS A 589 2.60 12.90 -7.42
N TYR A 590 3.37 12.28 -8.31
CA TYR A 590 2.98 11.12 -9.12
C TYR A 590 3.57 9.79 -8.64
N TRP A 591 4.41 9.79 -7.61
CA TRP A 591 4.85 8.52 -7.03
C TRP A 591 3.70 7.88 -6.24
N PRO A 592 3.52 6.55 -6.34
CA PRO A 592 2.41 5.86 -5.69
C PRO A 592 2.69 5.51 -4.23
N ASP A 593 3.85 5.82 -3.67
CA ASP A 593 4.29 5.36 -2.35
C ASP A 593 3.39 5.76 -1.15
N ASP A 594 2.45 6.68 -1.34
CA ASP A 594 1.45 7.05 -0.34
C ASP A 594 0.01 6.61 -0.69
N PHE A 595 -0.18 5.72 -1.67
CA PHE A 595 -1.51 5.29 -2.13
C PHE A 595 -2.40 4.80 -0.98
N LEU A 596 -1.83 4.12 0.02
CA LEU A 596 -2.55 3.64 1.21
C LEU A 596 -3.16 4.76 2.04
N LYS A 597 -2.42 5.86 2.19
CA LYS A 597 -2.85 7.03 2.94
C LYS A 597 -3.82 7.87 2.11
N LEU A 598 -3.55 7.96 0.80
CA LEU A 598 -4.39 8.68 -0.15
C LEU A 598 -5.78 8.04 -0.28
N SER A 599 -5.86 6.72 -0.39
CA SER A 599 -7.14 6.00 -0.48
C SER A 599 -7.96 6.11 0.81
N LYS A 600 -7.31 6.14 1.99
CA LYS A 600 -7.98 6.43 3.26
C LYS A 600 -8.56 7.85 3.27
N ALA A 601 -7.76 8.83 2.84
CA ALA A 601 -8.17 10.22 2.81
C ALA A 601 -9.34 10.50 1.86
N LEU A 602 -9.52 9.68 0.82
CA LEU A 602 -10.69 9.76 -0.06
C LEU A 602 -12.00 9.37 0.65
N LEU A 603 -11.95 8.59 1.74
CA LEU A 603 -13.14 8.18 2.50
C LEU A 603 -13.60 9.25 3.52
N ALA A 604 -12.90 10.40 3.59
CA ALA A 604 -13.12 11.44 4.58
C ALA A 604 -14.36 12.31 4.32
#